data_AF-A0A5K0W583-F1
#
_entry.id   AF-A0A5K0W583-F1
#
_cell.length_a   1.000
_cell.length_b   1.000
_cell.length_c   1.000
_cell.angle_alpha   90.00
_cell.angle_beta   90.00
_cell.angle_gamma   90.00
#
_symmetry.space_group_name_H-M   'P 1'
#
loop_
_entity.id
_entity.type
_entity.pdbx_description
1 polymer ?
#
loop_
_entity_poly.entity_id
_entity_poly.type
_entity_poly.pdbx_seq_one_letter_code
_entity_poly.pdbx_strand_id
1 'polypeptide(L)' 'IWPESPSFNDAGLGPIPSRWKGTCMEGPDYKASNCN' A
#
# COMPACT_ATOMS: atom_id res chain seq x y z
N ILE A 1 4.40 4.30 9.28
CA ILE A 1 3.26 4.75 8.44
C ILE A 1 2.02 4.03 8.95
N TRP A 2 0.86 4.69 8.98
CA TRP A 2 -0.44 4.13 9.36
C TRP A 2 -1.32 3.96 8.12
N PRO A 3 -1.32 2.78 7.49
CA PRO A 3 -2.03 2.51 6.24
C PRO A 3 -3.54 2.78 6.33
N GLU A 4 -4.10 2.68 7.52
CA GLU A 4 -5.51 2.95 7.82
C GLU A 4 -5.85 4.44 7.82
N SER A 5 -4.86 5.33 7.83
CA SER A 5 -5.10 6.77 7.79
C SER A 5 -5.71 7.17 6.43
N PRO A 6 -6.77 8.01 6.40
CA PRO A 6 -7.39 8.48 5.16
C PRO A 6 -6.42 9.18 4.20
N SER A 7 -5.30 9.70 4.72
CA SER A 7 -4.24 10.32 3.91
C SER A 7 -3.53 9.35 2.97
N PHE A 8 -3.61 8.04 3.20
CA PHE A 8 -2.98 7.00 2.37
C PHE A 8 -4.00 6.16 1.60
N ASN A 9 -5.23 6.66 1.45
CA ASN A 9 -6.23 6.04 0.58
C ASN A 9 -5.88 6.30 -0.90
N ASP A 10 -5.97 5.27 -1.72
CA ASP A 10 -5.69 5.26 -3.16
C ASP A 10 -6.91 5.63 -4.03
N ALA A 11 -8.01 6.06 -3.42
CA ALA A 11 -9.20 6.52 -4.13
C ALA A 11 -8.87 7.62 -5.14
N GLY A 12 -9.09 7.33 -6.43
CA GLY A 12 -8.77 8.24 -7.53
C GLY A 12 -7.35 8.09 -8.08
N LEU A 13 -6.52 7.20 -7.52
CA LEU A 13 -5.25 6.80 -8.12
C LEU A 13 -5.49 5.72 -9.18
N GLY A 14 -4.66 5.74 -10.22
CA GLY A 14 -4.62 4.69 -11.23
C GLY A 14 -3.92 3.43 -10.70
N PRO A 15 -3.92 2.34 -11.48
CA PRO A 15 -3.25 1.11 -11.07
C PRO A 15 -1.75 1.30 -10.86
N ILE A 16 -1.17 0.50 -9.97
CA ILE A 16 0.28 0.47 -9.74
C ILE A 16 1.02 0.24 -11.08
N PRO A 17 2.01 1.09 -11.43
CA PRO A 17 2.73 0.95 -12.70
C PRO A 17 3.43 -0.40 -12.82
N SER A 18 3.36 -1.04 -14.00
CA SER A 18 3.98 -2.36 -14.26
C SER A 18 5.51 -2.39 -14.09
N ARG A 19 6.16 -1.22 -14.16
CA ARG A 19 7.60 -1.08 -13.91
C ARG A 19 7.96 -1.11 -12.41
N TRP A 20 6.98 -0.98 -11.52
CA TRP A 20 7.20 -1.02 -10.07
C TRP A 20 7.57 -2.45 -9.65
N LYS A 21 8.63 -2.58 -8.86
CA LYS A 21 9.14 -3.88 -8.36
C LYS A 21 9.24 -3.93 -6.85
N GLY A 22 8.65 -2.96 -6.15
CA GLY A 22 8.59 -2.96 -4.69
C GLY A 22 7.72 -4.10 -4.17
N THR A 23 8.00 -4.55 -2.96
CA THR A 23 7.23 -5.61 -2.29
C THR A 23 6.64 -5.04 -1.00
N CYS A 24 5.39 -5.41 -0.69
CA CYS A 24 4.76 -5.11 0.59
C CYS A 24 5.26 -6.12 1.62
N MET A 25 6.26 -5.75 2.43
CA MET A 25 6.82 -6.63 3.46
C MET A 25 5.90 -6.71 4.66
N GLU A 26 5.65 -7.92 5.16
CA GLU A 26 4.85 -8.12 6.37
C GLU A 26 5.66 -7.91 7.65
N GLY A 27 4.99 -7.44 8.69
CA GLY A 27 5.53 -7.30 10.04
C GLY A 27 4.46 -7.62 11.08
N PRO A 28 4.78 -7.46 12.38
CA PRO A 28 3.86 -7.79 13.48
C PRO A 28 2.48 -7.12 13.34
N ASP A 29 2.46 -5.83 13.01
CA ASP A 29 1.24 -5.02 12.87
C ASP A 29 1.00 -4.53 11.43
N TYR A 30 1.62 -5.19 10.45
CA TYR A 30 1.59 -4.76 9.06
C TYR A 30 1.45 -5.96 8.13
N LYS A 31 0.37 -6.00 7.34
CA LYS A 31 0.08 -7.08 6.39
C LYS A 31 0.26 -6.61 4.96
N ALA A 32 0.50 -7.55 4.05
CA ALA A 32 0.59 -7.23 2.62
C ALA A 32 -0.69 -6.57 2.08
N SER A 33 -1.84 -6.86 2.69
CA SER A 33 -3.14 -6.24 2.42
C SER A 33 -3.23 -4.76 2.79
N ASN A 34 -2.25 -4.22 3.51
CA ASN A 34 -2.21 -2.81 3.89
C ASN A 34 -1.54 -1.94 2.82
N CYS A 35 -0.98 -2.52 1.76
CA CYS A 35 -0.55 -1.77 0.58
C CYS A 35 -1.68 -1.68 -0.44
N ASN A 36 -1.80 -0.51 -1.08
CA ASN A 36 -2.71 -0.23 -2.18
C ASN A 36 -1.97 0.42 -3.38
#